data_AF-A0A9E0Z774-F1
#
_entry.id   AF-A0A9E0Z774-F1
#
_cell.length_a   1.000
_cell.length_b   1.000
_cell.length_c   1.000
_cell.angle_alpha   90.00
_cell.angle_beta   90.00
_cell.angle_gamma   90.00
#
_symmetry.space_group_name_H-M   'P 1'
#
loop_
_entity.id
_entity.type
_entity.pdbx_description
1 polymer ?
#
loop_
_entity_poly.entity_id
_entity_poly.type
_entity_poly.pdbx_seq_one_letter_code
_entity_poly.pdbx_strand_id
1 'polypeptide(L)'
;MFTKKELYCANCGRKIDLKFGLPDSCTNCKIRFEFPKITQKHGITGFLLLFALSLAPIWALVELIRPLMNASRAVNIGVTLLALFGGIVWFKTVLTLLNQYGFYVCRNIDRR
;
A
#
# COMPACT_ATOMS: atom_id res chain seq x y z
N MET A 1 -16.62 -12.40 6.91
CA MET A 1 -15.61 -12.04 7.92
C MET A 1 -14.25 -12.11 7.25
N PHE A 2 -13.64 -10.98 6.89
CA PHE A 2 -12.30 -10.98 6.30
C PHE A 2 -11.28 -11.10 7.43
N THR A 3 -10.77 -12.29 7.70
CA THR A 3 -9.77 -12.53 8.75
C THR A 3 -8.39 -12.10 8.28
N LYS A 4 -7.72 -11.25 9.06
CA LYS A 4 -6.35 -10.79 8.81
C LYS A 4 -5.39 -11.97 8.97
N LYS A 5 -4.80 -12.43 7.86
CA LYS A 5 -3.78 -13.49 7.88
C LYS A 5 -2.38 -12.93 8.05
N GLU A 6 -1.51 -13.69 8.70
CA GLU A 6 -0.12 -13.32 8.83
C GLU A 6 0.66 -13.72 7.56
N LEU A 7 1.60 -12.87 7.16
CA LEU A 7 2.37 -13.05 5.94
C LEU A 7 3.72 -13.68 6.27
N TYR A 8 4.04 -14.78 5.60
CA TYR A 8 5.29 -15.52 5.76
C TYR A 8 6.02 -15.60 4.41
N CYS A 9 7.34 -15.65 4.44
CA CYS A 9 8.12 -15.95 3.26
C CYS A 9 7.92 -17.41 2.85
N ALA A 10 7.48 -17.69 1.62
CA ALA A 10 7.24 -19.06 1.16
C ALA A 10 8.54 -19.88 1.04
N ASN A 11 9.68 -19.24 0.83
CA ASN A 11 10.98 -19.91 0.74
C ASN A 11 11.62 -20.14 2.12
N CYS A 12 11.46 -19.17 3.02
CA CYS A 12 12.17 -19.10 4.29
C CYS A 12 11.33 -19.58 5.49
N GLY A 13 10.01 -19.62 5.35
CA GLY A 13 9.06 -19.80 6.45
C GLY A 13 9.01 -18.67 7.48
N ARG A 14 9.81 -17.60 7.33
CA ARG A 14 9.89 -16.49 8.29
C ARG A 14 8.72 -15.53 8.14
N LYS A 15 8.22 -15.01 9.26
CA LYS A 15 7.22 -13.94 9.31
C LYS A 15 7.79 -12.66 8.67
N ILE A 16 7.00 -12.04 7.79
CA ILE A 16 7.34 -10.78 7.13
C ILE A 16 6.92 -9.64 8.07
N ASP A 17 7.86 -8.79 8.44
CA ASP A 17 7.59 -7.62 9.27
C ASP A 17 7.02 -6.48 8.41
N LEU A 18 5.84 -5.98 8.76
CA LEU A 18 5.00 -5.10 7.91
C LEU A 18 5.03 -3.63 8.35
N LYS A 19 6.06 -3.20 9.10
CA LYS A 19 6.15 -1.86 9.72
C LYS A 19 5.85 -0.69 8.77
N PHE A 20 6.20 -0.79 7.49
CA PHE A 20 5.96 0.24 6.47
C PHE A 20 5.27 -0.32 5.22
N GLY A 21 4.42 -1.33 5.41
CA GLY A 21 3.82 -2.08 4.31
C GLY A 21 4.76 -3.16 3.76
N LEU A 22 4.39 -3.73 2.60
CA LEU A 22 5.05 -4.93 2.08
C LEU A 22 6.49 -4.57 1.62
N PRO A 23 7.52 -5.22 2.17
CA PRO A 23 8.89 -5.04 1.69
C PRO A 23 9.02 -5.62 0.27
N ASP A 24 10.00 -5.13 -0.50
CA ASP A 24 10.20 -5.58 -1.89
C ASP A 24 10.97 -6.91 -1.97
N SER A 25 11.63 -7.31 -0.88
CA SER A 25 12.34 -8.58 -0.74
C SER A 25 12.32 -9.11 0.69
N CYS A 26 12.55 -10.41 0.85
CA CYS A 26 12.71 -10.99 2.17
C CYS A 26 14.04 -10.58 2.79
N THR A 27 14.03 -10.14 4.05
CA THR A 27 15.24 -9.77 4.80
C THR A 27 16.25 -10.90 4.97
N ASN A 28 15.80 -12.17 4.97
CA ASN A 28 16.69 -13.32 5.15
C ASN A 28 17.15 -13.92 3.81
N CYS A 29 16.21 -14.39 2.99
CA CYS A 29 16.54 -15.08 1.74
C CYS A 29 16.78 -14.15 0.55
N LYS A 30 16.63 -12.83 0.73
CA LYS A 30 16.73 -11.80 -0.34
C LYS A 30 15.86 -12.07 -1.57
N ILE A 31 14.93 -13.01 -1.49
CA ILE A 31 14.02 -13.32 -2.58
C ILE A 31 13.10 -12.12 -2.78
N ARG A 32 12.96 -11.66 -4.03
CA ARG A 32 12.06 -10.56 -4.36
C ARG A 32 10.62 -11.06 -4.33
N PHE A 33 9.75 -10.23 -3.78
CA PHE A 33 8.32 -10.47 -3.81
C PHE A 33 7.78 -9.90 -5.12
N GLU A 34 7.44 -10.80 -6.05
CA GLU A 34 6.84 -10.39 -7.31
C GLU A 34 5.34 -10.18 -7.13
N PHE A 35 4.85 -9.05 -7.64
CA PHE A 35 3.42 -8.79 -7.75
C PHE A 35 2.82 -9.76 -8.78
N PRO A 36 1.75 -10.50 -8.43
CA PRO A 36 1.10 -11.36 -9.39
C PRO A 36 0.46 -10.49 -10.49
N LYS A 37 0.32 -11.04 -11.69
CA LYS A 37 -0.53 -10.41 -12.71
C LYS A 37 -1.95 -10.28 -12.14
N ILE A 38 -2.46 -9.05 -12.10
CA ILE A 38 -3.80 -8.71 -11.60
C ILE A 38 -4.83 -9.31 -12.59
N THR A 39 -5.19 -10.57 -12.42
CA THR A 39 -6.13 -11.28 -13.31
C THR A 39 -7.49 -11.58 -12.66
N GLN A 40 -7.64 -11.38 -11.34
CA GLN A 40 -8.93 -11.60 -10.66
C GLN A 40 -9.79 -10.33 -10.58
N LYS A 41 -10.84 -10.27 -11.41
CA LYS A 41 -11.86 -9.20 -11.47
C LYS A 41 -12.42 -8.75 -10.11
N HIS A 42 -12.52 -9.66 -9.13
CA HIS A 42 -13.17 -9.38 -7.83
C HIS A 42 -12.23 -8.66 -6.84
N GLY A 43 -10.92 -8.89 -6.93
CA GLY A 43 -9.94 -8.18 -6.11
C GLY A 43 -9.74 -6.72 -6.53
N ILE A 44 -9.97 -6.42 -7.80
CA ILE A 44 -9.83 -5.08 -8.39
C ILE A 44 -10.88 -4.12 -7.84
N THR A 45 -12.14 -4.56 -7.70
CA THR A 45 -13.22 -3.71 -7.19
C THR A 45 -12.99 -3.33 -5.72
N GLY A 46 -12.58 -4.29 -4.88
CA GLY A 46 -12.21 -4.01 -3.49
C GLY A 46 -10.98 -3.10 -3.36
N PHE A 47 -9.97 -3.31 -4.22
CA PHE A 47 -8.81 -2.41 -4.34
C PHE A 47 -9.23 -0.99 -4.71
N LEU A 48 -10.04 -0.80 -5.75
CA LEU A 48 -10.50 0.51 -6.20
C LEU A 48 -11.34 1.20 -5.11
N LEU A 49 -12.18 0.46 -4.40
CA LEU A 49 -13.03 1.02 -3.37
C LEU A 49 -12.23 1.50 -2.16
N LEU A 50 -11.28 0.69 -1.67
CA LEU A 50 -10.36 1.07 -0.58
C LEU A 50 -9.46 2.24 -1.00
N PHE A 51 -8.98 2.23 -2.24
CA PHE A 51 -8.18 3.31 -2.79
C PHE A 51 -8.98 4.61 -2.91
N ALA A 52 -10.21 4.56 -3.42
CA ALA A 52 -11.09 5.72 -3.49
C ALA A 52 -11.45 6.27 -2.10
N LEU A 53 -11.79 5.40 -1.14
CA LEU A 53 -12.10 5.83 0.24
C LEU A 53 -10.91 6.54 0.89
N SER A 54 -9.70 6.09 0.58
CA SER A 54 -8.48 6.67 1.12
C SER A 54 -8.08 8.01 0.51
N LEU A 55 -8.53 8.29 -0.71
CA LEU A 55 -8.31 9.57 -1.36
C LEU A 55 -9.20 10.67 -0.77
N ALA A 56 -10.37 10.32 -0.22
CA ALA A 56 -11.30 11.29 0.38
C ALA A 56 -10.68 12.17 1.50
N PRO A 57 -10.00 11.62 2.52
CA PRO A 57 -9.33 12.44 3.54
C PRO A 57 -8.15 13.24 3.00
N ILE A 58 -7.45 12.74 1.98
CA ILE A 58 -6.36 13.47 1.30
C ILE A 58 -6.94 14.68 0.57
N TRP A 59 -8.06 14.50 -0.13
CA TRP A 59 -8.73 15.57 -0.86
C TRP A 59 -9.26 16.65 0.09
N ALA A 60 -9.86 16.26 1.21
CA ALA A 60 -10.29 17.19 2.26
C ALA A 60 -9.11 17.99 2.86
N LEU A 61 -7.97 17.35 3.08
CA LEU A 61 -6.73 18.01 3.48
C LEU A 61 -6.30 19.04 2.43
N VAL A 62 -6.23 18.66 1.15
CA VAL A 62 -5.86 19.57 0.05
C VAL A 62 -6.80 20.78 -0.01
N GLU A 63 -8.11 20.60 0.16
CA GLU A 63 -9.11 21.68 0.24
C GLU A 63 -8.76 22.68 1.36
N LEU A 64 -8.35 22.17 2.52
CA LEU A 64 -8.03 22.95 3.72
C LEU A 64 -6.73 23.76 3.57
N ILE A 65 -5.71 23.20 2.90
CA ILE A 65 -4.41 23.86 2.66
C ILE A 65 -4.35 24.62 1.33
N ARG A 66 -5.37 24.51 0.47
CA ARG A 66 -5.51 25.25 -0.80
C ARG A 66 -5.24 26.76 -0.67
N PRO A 67 -5.75 27.48 0.36
CA PRO A 67 -5.42 28.89 0.53
C PRO A 67 -3.94 29.14 0.87
N LEU A 68 -3.27 28.23 1.58
CA LEU A 68 -1.83 28.32 1.87
C LEU A 68 -0.96 27.97 0.66
N MET A 69 -1.39 27.04 -0.19
CA MET A 69 -0.66 26.64 -1.41
C MET A 69 -0.58 27.76 -2.45
N ASN A 70 -1.60 28.61 -2.52
CA ASN A 70 -1.62 29.77 -3.43
C ASN A 70 -0.75 30.94 -2.94
N ALA A 71 -0.28 30.91 -1.69
CA ALA A 71 0.54 31.97 -1.11
C ALA A 71 2.03 31.87 -1.53
N SER A 72 2.52 30.68 -1.90
CA SER A 72 3.94 30.48 -2.20
C SER A 72 4.21 29.23 -3.04
N ARG A 73 5.01 29.39 -4.11
CA ARG A 73 5.50 28.25 -4.93
C ARG A 73 6.30 27.24 -4.11
N ALA A 74 7.02 27.68 -3.08
CA ALA A 74 7.82 26.78 -2.22
C ALA A 74 6.93 25.87 -1.36
N VAL A 75 5.81 26.40 -0.85
CA VAL A 75 4.81 25.61 -0.10
C VAL A 75 4.17 24.57 -1.01
N ASN A 76 3.84 24.94 -2.26
CA ASN A 76 3.24 24.02 -3.21
C ASN A 76 4.17 22.83 -3.56
N ILE A 77 5.46 23.09 -3.76
CA ILE A 77 6.47 22.02 -3.98
C ILE A 77 6.58 21.12 -2.74
N GLY A 78 6.63 21.70 -1.54
CA GLY A 78 6.71 20.94 -0.29
C GLY A 78 5.51 20.02 -0.08
N VAL A 79 4.29 20.53 -0.29
CA VAL A 79 3.06 19.74 -0.20
C VAL A 79 3.03 18.63 -1.27
N THR A 80 3.48 18.92 -2.49
CA THR A 80 3.55 17.93 -3.57
C THR A 80 4.50 16.78 -3.22
N LEU A 81 5.69 17.08 -2.69
CA LEU A 81 6.65 16.07 -2.24
C LEU A 81 6.10 15.24 -1.08
N LEU A 82 5.44 15.88 -0.11
CA LEU A 82 4.81 15.20 1.01
C LEU A 82 3.68 14.27 0.55
N ALA A 83 2.86 14.73 -0.40
CA ALA A 83 1.78 13.95 -1.00
C ALA A 83 2.31 12.74 -1.79
N LEU A 84 3.42 12.90 -2.53
CA LEU A 84 4.09 11.79 -3.21
C LEU A 84 4.61 10.75 -2.21
N PHE A 85 5.29 11.18 -1.15
CA PHE A 85 5.82 10.27 -0.14
C PHE A 85 4.70 9.55 0.62
N GLY A 86 3.67 10.29 1.01
CA GLY A 86 2.46 9.75 1.63
C GLY A 86 1.75 8.76 0.72
N GLY A 87 1.63 9.07 -0.57
CA GLY A 87 1.06 8.19 -1.58
C GLY A 87 1.79 6.85 -1.72
N ILE A 88 3.13 6.86 -1.70
CA ILE A 88 3.94 5.63 -1.78
C ILE A 88 3.75 4.76 -0.53
N VAL A 89 3.84 5.35 0.67
CA VAL A 89 3.64 4.62 1.94
C VAL A 89 2.22 4.05 2.02
N TRP A 90 1.25 4.86 1.60
CA TRP A 90 -0.14 4.45 1.54
C TRP A 90 -0.36 3.29 0.57
N PHE A 91 0.21 3.37 -0.64
CA PHE A 91 0.14 2.32 -1.64
C PHE A 91 0.70 0.99 -1.09
N LYS A 92 1.86 1.01 -0.42
CA LYS A 92 2.44 -0.18 0.25
C LYS A 92 1.55 -0.74 1.35
N THR A 93 0.83 0.13 2.06
CA THR A 93 -0.11 -0.27 3.12
C THR A 93 -1.36 -0.94 2.54
N VAL A 94 -1.97 -0.35 1.52
CA VAL A 94 -3.13 -0.91 0.81
C VAL A 94 -2.78 -2.27 0.21
N LEU A 95 -1.61 -2.37 -0.42
CA LEU A 95 -1.07 -3.65 -0.89
C LEU A 95 -1.08 -4.67 0.25
N THR A 96 -0.38 -4.38 1.34
CA THR A 96 -0.30 -5.28 2.49
C THR A 96 -1.65 -5.79 2.96
N LEU A 97 -2.63 -4.90 3.10
CA LEU A 97 -3.99 -5.24 3.52
C LEU A 97 -4.65 -6.22 2.55
N LEU A 98 -4.59 -5.96 1.25
CA LEU A 98 -5.17 -6.85 0.25
C LEU A 98 -4.49 -8.22 0.22
N ASN A 99 -3.18 -8.28 0.46
CA ASN A 99 -2.48 -9.55 0.62
C ASN A 99 -2.98 -10.31 1.86
N GLN A 100 -3.15 -9.61 3.00
CA GLN A 100 -3.65 -10.20 4.24
C GLN A 100 -5.09 -10.70 4.09
N TYR A 101 -5.91 -10.01 3.30
CA TYR A 101 -7.33 -10.31 3.14
C TYR A 101 -7.67 -11.33 2.05
N GLY A 102 -6.67 -11.86 1.32
CA GLY A 102 -6.96 -12.87 0.29
C GLY A 102 -7.00 -12.35 -1.13
N PHE A 103 -7.17 -11.02 -1.33
CA PHE A 103 -7.54 -10.42 -2.61
C PHE A 103 -6.45 -10.47 -3.68
N TYR A 104 -5.19 -10.57 -3.28
CA TYR A 104 -4.09 -10.93 -4.18
C TYR A 104 -3.08 -11.81 -3.47
N VAL A 105 -2.24 -12.54 -4.21
CA VAL A 105 -1.13 -13.35 -3.67
C VAL A 105 0.17 -12.92 -4.32
N CYS A 106 1.04 -12.23 -3.59
CA CYS A 106 2.41 -12.04 -4.02
C CYS A 106 3.12 -13.39 -4.17
N ARG A 107 3.84 -13.58 -5.27
CA ARG A 107 4.72 -14.75 -5.41
C ARG A 107 5.74 -14.75 -4.29
N ASN A 108 6.11 -15.94 -3.85
CA ASN A 108 7.05 -16.17 -2.75
C ASN A 108 6.52 -15.72 -1.36
N ILE A 109 5.20 -15.48 -1.21
CA ILE A 109 4.55 -15.21 0.08
C ILE A 109 3.53 -16.31 0.39
N ASP A 110 3.62 -16.86 1.60
CA ASP A 110 2.67 -17.80 2.19
C ASP A 110 1.79 -17.07 3.22
N ARG A 111 0.53 -17.50 3.37
CA ARG A 111 -0.46 -16.87 4.27
C ARG A 111 -0.96 -17.91 5.26
N ARG A 112 -0.61 -17.74 6.54
CA ARG A 112 -1.06 -18.61 7.63
C ARG A 112 -1.96 -17.85 8.59
#